data_AF-A0A7R9MN41-F1
#
_entry.id   AF-A0A7R9MN41-F1
#
_cell.length_a   1.000
_cell.length_b   1.000
_cell.length_c   1.000
_cell.angle_alpha   90.00
_cell.angle_beta   90.00
_cell.angle_gamma   90.00
#
_symmetry.space_group_name_H-M   'P 1'
#
loop_
_entity.id
_entity.type
_entity.pdbx_description
1 polymer ?
#
loop_
_entity_poly.entity_id
_entity_poly.type
_entity_poly.pdbx_seq_one_letter_code
_entity_poly.pdbx_strand_id
1 'polypeptide(L)'
;MAHISHISDRFIQSEAIDIRQHVGAFAMDVISRCGYGIDVESIKNPNHPVVLNARKILSVDLGLAFIVSFLFPGLARLLGVEPFDMSACSYFDDLTKKIIDERKLHNKQSTSDK
;
A
#
# COMPACT_ATOMS: atom_id res chain seq x y z
N MET A 1 -15.09 19.02 0.18
CA MET A 1 -15.72 19.75 -0.95
C MET A 1 -14.90 19.72 -2.24
N ALA A 2 -13.57 19.68 -2.20
CA ALA A 2 -12.72 19.59 -3.42
C ALA A 2 -12.71 18.20 -4.13
N HIS A 3 -13.18 17.14 -3.45
CA HIS A 3 -13.22 15.79 -4.03
C HIS A 3 -14.38 15.58 -5.02
N ILE A 4 -15.48 16.33 -4.90
CA ILE A 4 -16.69 16.14 -5.73
C ILE A 4 -16.57 16.93 -7.04
N SER A 5 -15.94 18.11 -7.02
CA SER A 5 -15.77 18.95 -8.21
C SER A 5 -14.90 18.28 -9.29
N HIS A 6 -13.79 17.64 -8.89
CA HIS A 6 -12.89 16.98 -9.85
C HIS A 6 -13.50 15.73 -10.51
N ILE A 7 -14.50 15.11 -9.88
CA ILE A 7 -15.26 13.99 -10.47
C ILE A 7 -16.19 14.53 -11.55
N SER A 8 -16.85 15.68 -11.31
CA SER A 8 -17.80 16.28 -12.25
C SER A 8 -17.15 16.77 -13.55
N ASP A 9 -15.92 17.27 -13.50
CA ASP A 9 -15.21 17.75 -14.70
C ASP A 9 -14.80 16.60 -15.65
N ARG A 10 -14.56 15.39 -15.13
CA ARG A 10 -14.19 14.22 -15.95
C ARG A 10 -15.37 13.52 -16.59
N PHE A 11 -16.59 13.72 -16.10
CA PHE A 11 -17.81 13.22 -16.76
C PHE A 11 -18.05 13.87 -18.13
N ILE A 12 -17.49 15.07 -18.38
CA ILE A 12 -17.69 15.84 -19.61
C ILE A 12 -16.87 15.28 -20.80
N GLN A 13 -15.84 14.47 -20.54
CA GLN A 13 -14.89 13.99 -21.57
C GLN A 13 -15.20 12.58 -22.13
N SER A 14 -16.25 11.89 -21.68
CA SER A 14 -16.60 10.53 -22.18
C SER A 14 -15.40 9.56 -22.20
N GLU A 15 -14.48 9.67 -21.24
CA GLU A 15 -13.32 8.78 -21.10
C GLU A 15 -13.72 7.60 -20.21
N ALA A 16 -13.44 6.37 -20.64
CA ALA A 16 -13.75 5.17 -19.87
C ALA A 16 -12.95 5.18 -18.55
N ILE A 17 -13.63 5.33 -17.42
CA ILE A 17 -13.01 5.36 -16.09
C ILE A 17 -12.74 3.93 -15.64
N ASP A 18 -11.47 3.58 -15.41
CA ASP A 18 -11.12 2.34 -14.71
C ASP A 18 -11.47 2.48 -13.22
N ILE A 19 -12.66 2.01 -12.86
CA ILE A 19 -13.19 2.05 -11.48
C ILE A 19 -12.28 1.25 -10.52
N ARG A 20 -11.68 0.15 -10.98
CA ARG A 20 -10.81 -0.69 -10.13
C ARG A 20 -9.58 0.09 -9.70
N GLN A 21 -8.97 0.83 -10.63
CA GLN A 21 -7.81 1.66 -10.33
C GLN A 21 -8.17 2.82 -9.40
N HIS A 22 -9.29 3.51 -9.65
CA HIS A 22 -9.69 4.67 -8.85
C HIS A 22 -10.08 4.29 -7.41
N VAL A 23 -10.89 3.25 -7.25
CA VAL A 23 -11.28 2.76 -5.92
C VAL A 23 -10.07 2.18 -5.18
N GLY A 24 -9.18 1.46 -5.88
CA GLY A 24 -7.93 0.97 -5.31
C GLY A 24 -7.01 2.09 -4.81
N ALA A 25 -6.83 3.14 -5.60
CA ALA A 25 -6.05 4.32 -5.21
C ALA A 25 -6.68 5.04 -4.01
N PHE A 26 -8.00 5.22 -4.00
CA PHE A 26 -8.71 5.81 -2.87
C PHE A 26 -8.56 4.98 -1.59
N ALA A 27 -8.73 3.66 -1.68
CA ALA A 27 -8.54 2.76 -0.54
C ALA A 27 -7.10 2.84 0.00
N MET A 28 -6.11 2.93 -0.89
CA MET A 28 -4.71 3.10 -0.50
C MET A 28 -4.47 4.44 0.22
N ASP A 29 -5.11 5.52 -0.20
CA ASP A 29 -5.02 6.81 0.49
C ASP A 29 -5.60 6.73 1.91
N VAL A 30 -6.73 6.05 2.09
CA VAL A 30 -7.32 5.83 3.41
C VAL A 30 -6.39 5.00 4.30
N ILE A 31 -5.85 3.89 3.80
CA ILE A 31 -4.90 3.04 4.54
C ILE A 31 -3.65 3.83 4.91
N SER A 32 -3.10 4.61 3.98
CA SER A 32 -1.89 5.39 4.20
C SER A 32 -2.08 6.46 5.27
N ARG A 33 -3.20 7.17 5.21
CA ARG A 33 -3.55 8.21 6.19
C ARG A 33 -3.86 7.62 7.56
N CYS A 34 -4.69 6.58 7.63
CA CYS A 34 -5.10 6.00 8.92
C CYS A 34 -4.05 5.10 9.56
N GLY A 35 -3.40 4.23 8.78
CA GLY A 35 -2.44 3.25 9.27
C GLY A 35 -1.05 3.85 9.51
N TYR A 36 -0.60 4.68 8.57
CA TYR A 36 0.77 5.20 8.57
C TYR A 36 0.86 6.70 8.89
N GLY A 37 -0.25 7.44 8.87
CA GLY A 37 -0.26 8.88 9.12
C GLY A 37 0.35 9.71 7.98
N ILE A 38 0.49 9.12 6.78
CA ILE A 38 1.11 9.77 5.62
C ILE A 38 0.06 10.10 4.55
N ASP A 39 0.23 11.23 3.88
CA ASP A 39 -0.62 11.61 2.75
C ASP A 39 0.09 11.30 1.43
N VAL A 40 -0.51 10.44 0.62
CA VAL A 40 0.07 9.92 -0.62
C VAL A 40 -0.54 10.61 -1.85
N GLU A 41 -1.83 10.91 -1.79
CA GLU A 41 -2.65 11.33 -2.93
C GLU A 41 -2.53 10.38 -4.13
N SER A 42 -2.79 9.09 -3.90
CA SER A 42 -2.57 7.96 -4.82
C SER A 42 -3.27 8.11 -6.18
N ILE A 43 -4.36 8.87 -6.25
CA ILE A 43 -5.06 9.17 -7.51
C ILE A 43 -4.24 10.11 -8.41
N LYS A 44 -3.53 11.08 -7.82
CA LYS A 44 -2.65 11.99 -8.57
C LYS A 44 -1.26 11.40 -8.77
N ASN A 45 -0.79 10.60 -7.81
CA ASN A 45 0.56 10.03 -7.76
C ASN A 45 0.53 8.49 -7.81
N PRO A 46 0.15 7.88 -8.95
CA PRO A 46 0.06 6.42 -9.06
C PRO A 46 1.41 5.71 -8.92
N ASN A 47 2.52 6.44 -9.10
CA ASN A 47 3.89 5.94 -9.00
C ASN A 47 4.50 6.12 -7.60
N HIS A 48 3.71 6.52 -6.61
CA HIS A 48 4.21 6.63 -5.24
C HIS A 48 4.66 5.24 -4.73
N PRO A 49 5.79 5.12 -4.02
CA PRO A 49 6.34 3.83 -3.61
C PRO A 49 5.38 2.98 -2.77
N VAL A 50 4.53 3.62 -1.94
CA VAL A 50 3.45 2.94 -1.21
C VAL A 50 2.47 2.26 -2.16
N VAL A 51 2.03 2.95 -3.22
CA VAL A 51 1.07 2.43 -4.19
C VAL A 51 1.70 1.30 -5.01
N LEU A 52 2.95 1.48 -5.45
CA LEU A 52 3.67 0.48 -6.24
C LEU A 52 3.94 -0.80 -5.44
N ASN A 53 4.45 -0.69 -4.21
CA ASN A 53 4.72 -1.85 -3.37
C ASN A 53 3.42 -2.52 -2.91
N ALA A 54 2.37 -1.75 -2.58
CA ALA A 54 1.07 -2.34 -2.28
C ALA A 54 0.51 -3.11 -3.47
N ARG A 55 0.63 -2.57 -4.69
CA ARG A 55 0.20 -3.26 -5.90
C ARG A 55 0.97 -4.55 -6.11
N LYS A 56 2.28 -4.59 -5.85
CA LYS A 56 3.09 -5.82 -5.93
C LYS A 56 2.66 -6.90 -4.94
N ILE A 57 2.36 -6.52 -3.70
CA ILE A 57 1.87 -7.47 -2.68
C ILE A 57 0.48 -7.99 -3.05
N LEU A 58 -0.39 -7.11 -3.53
CA LEU A 58 -1.77 -7.45 -3.87
C LEU A 58 -1.91 -8.12 -5.24
N SER A 59 -0.92 -7.98 -6.12
CA SER A 59 -0.82 -8.71 -7.39
C SER A 59 -0.30 -10.13 -7.16
N VAL A 60 -0.99 -10.87 -6.31
CA VAL A 60 -0.71 -12.29 -6.11
C VAL A 60 -1.15 -13.02 -7.36
N ASP A 61 -0.21 -13.62 -8.06
CA ASP A 61 -0.53 -14.53 -9.15
C ASP A 61 -1.10 -15.82 -8.55
N LEU A 62 -2.38 -16.11 -8.84
CA LEU A 62 -3.07 -17.32 -8.39
C LEU A 62 -2.59 -18.58 -9.14
N GLY A 63 -1.35 -18.57 -9.63
CA GLY A 63 -0.72 -19.68 -10.32
C GLY A 63 -0.39 -20.86 -9.40
N LEU A 64 0.26 -21.87 -9.98
CA LEU A 64 0.63 -23.12 -9.29
C LEU A 64 1.44 -22.87 -8.01
N ALA A 65 2.29 -21.84 -7.99
CA ALA A 65 3.07 -21.46 -6.81
C ALA A 65 2.17 -21.09 -5.61
N PHE A 66 1.13 -20.29 -5.83
CA PHE A 66 0.18 -19.92 -4.77
C PHE A 66 -0.62 -21.12 -4.28
N ILE A 67 -1.08 -21.98 -5.21
CA ILE A 67 -1.84 -23.19 -4.88
C ILE A 67 -0.99 -24.18 -4.08
N VAL A 68 0.27 -24.40 -4.48
CA VAL A 68 1.21 -25.28 -3.76
C VAL A 68 1.53 -24.71 -2.37
N SER A 69 1.75 -23.40 -2.26
CA SER A 69 1.95 -22.73 -0.97
C SER A 69 0.73 -22.82 -0.04
N PHE A 70 -0.48 -22.79 -0.61
CA PHE A 70 -1.72 -22.91 0.15
C PHE A 70 -2.02 -24.35 0.58
N LEU A 71 -1.84 -25.33 -0.32
CA LEU A 71 -2.22 -26.72 -0.09
C LEU A 71 -1.13 -27.53 0.66
N PHE A 72 0.14 -27.21 0.42
CA PHE A 72 1.29 -27.89 1.02
C PHE A 72 2.33 -26.89 1.56
N PRO A 73 2.04 -26.21 2.68
CA PRO A 73 2.90 -25.15 3.23
C PRO A 73 4.30 -25.66 3.62
N GLY A 74 4.42 -26.92 4.01
CA GLY A 74 5.72 -27.54 4.32
C GLY A 74 6.62 -27.70 3.08
N LEU A 75 6.03 -28.04 1.94
CA LEU A 75 6.76 -28.21 0.68
C LEU A 75 7.14 -26.84 0.08
N ALA A 76 6.23 -25.87 0.13
CA ALA A 76 6.53 -24.51 -0.32
C ALA A 76 7.66 -23.87 0.49
N ARG A 77 7.68 -24.08 1.82
CA ARG A 77 8.78 -23.63 2.67
C ARG A 77 10.11 -24.31 2.32
N LEU A 78 10.09 -25.60 1.98
CA LEU A 78 11.30 -26.32 1.54
C LEU A 78 11.82 -25.82 0.19
N LEU A 79 10.90 -25.50 -0.73
CA LEU A 79 11.22 -25.07 -2.09
C LEU A 79 11.52 -23.56 -2.19
N GLY A 80 11.41 -22.82 -1.08
CA GLY A 80 11.63 -21.37 -1.05
C GLY A 80 10.61 -20.58 -1.87
N VAL A 81 9.41 -21.12 -2.07
CA VAL A 81 8.37 -20.48 -2.86
C VAL A 81 7.61 -19.49 -1.98
N GLU A 82 7.85 -18.21 -2.21
CA GLU A 82 7.14 -17.13 -1.55
C GLU A 82 6.01 -16.63 -2.44
N PRO A 83 4.75 -16.64 -1.97
CA PRO A 83 3.61 -16.21 -2.77
C PRO A 83 3.51 -14.68 -2.93
N PHE A 84 4.36 -13.93 -2.24
CA PHE A 84 4.37 -12.47 -2.23
C PHE A 84 5.75 -11.93 -2.62
N ASP A 85 5.78 -10.72 -3.17
CA ASP A 85 7.03 -10.01 -3.44
C ASP A 85 7.69 -9.59 -2.11
N MET A 86 8.75 -10.28 -1.72
CA MET A 86 9.45 -10.02 -0.46
C MET A 86 10.10 -8.64 -0.40
N SER A 87 10.49 -8.06 -1.55
CA SER A 87 11.01 -6.69 -1.61
C SER A 87 9.93 -5.68 -1.27
N ALA A 88 8.70 -5.90 -1.76
CA ALA A 88 7.57 -5.07 -1.43
C ALA A 88 7.16 -5.22 0.05
N CYS A 89 7.23 -6.43 0.63
CA CYS A 89 7.01 -6.64 2.06
C CYS A 89 8.04 -5.91 2.92
N SER A 90 9.33 -6.01 2.57
CA SER A 90 10.42 -5.32 3.28
C SER A 90 10.21 -3.80 3.29
N TYR A 91 9.69 -3.22 2.19
CA TYR A 91 9.37 -1.79 2.15
C TYR A 91 8.37 -1.37 3.25
N PHE A 92 7.30 -2.14 3.46
CA PHE A 92 6.31 -1.83 4.48
C PHE A 92 6.82 -2.08 5.90
N ASP A 93 7.67 -3.09 6.09
CA ASP A 93 8.37 -3.30 7.36
C ASP A 93 9.24 -2.10 7.73
N ASP A 94 10.03 -1.61 6.77
CA ASP A 94 10.92 -0.48 6.99
C ASP A 94 10.15 0.83 7.16
N LEU A 95 9.07 1.02 6.40
CA LEU A 95 8.15 2.15 6.60
C LEU A 95 7.56 2.14 8.01
N THR A 96 7.10 0.98 8.48
CA THR A 96 6.52 0.82 9.82
C THR A 96 7.55 1.10 10.91
N LYS A 97 8.76 0.55 10.79
CA LYS A 97 9.87 0.81 11.73
C LYS A 97 10.19 2.30 11.79
N LYS A 98 10.30 2.96 10.65
CA LYS A 98 10.57 4.41 10.56
C LYS A 98 9.52 5.22 11.33
N ILE A 99 8.23 4.92 11.12
CA ILE A 99 7.13 5.62 11.81
C ILE A 99 7.18 5.38 13.32
N ILE A 100 7.48 4.16 13.76
CA ILE A 100 7.64 3.85 15.19
C ILE A 100 8.80 4.65 15.79
N ASP A 101 9.93 4.72 15.11
CA ASP A 101 11.10 5.42 15.59
C ASP A 101 10.89 6.94 15.64
N GLU A 102 10.24 7.53 14.63
CA GLU A 102 9.82 8.94 14.65
C GLU A 102 8.92 9.26 15.86
N ARG A 103 7.96 8.38 16.19
CA ARG A 103 7.11 8.57 17.38
C ARG A 103 7.90 8.48 18.69
N LYS A 104 8.86 7.56 18.79
CA LYS A 104 9.73 7.45 19.98
C LYS A 104 10.59 8.69 20.15
N LEU A 105 11.14 9.25 19.06
CA LEU A 105 11.94 10.46 19.10
C LEU A 105 11.12 11.66 19.56
N HIS A 106 9.93 11.84 19.00
CA HIS A 106 9.04 12.94 19.39
C HIS A 106 8.64 12.86 20.86
N ASN A 107 8.35 11.66 21.38
CA ASN A 107 8.01 11.47 22.80
C ASN A 107 9.19 11.77 23.73
N LYS A 108 10.44 11.48 23.33
CA LYS A 108 11.64 11.80 24.12
C LYS A 108 11.90 13.31 24.20
N GLN A 109 11.65 14.06 23.12
CA GLN A 109 11.79 15.52 23.11
C GLN A 109 10.79 16.20 24.05
N SER A 110 9.52 15.77 24.06
CA SER A 110 8.50 16.33 24.95
C SER A 110 8.74 16.08 26.45
N THR A 111 9.55 15.08 26.81
CA THR A 111 9.97 14.83 28.20
C THR A 111 11.25 15.55 28.61
N SER A 112 12.05 16.04 27.66
CA SER A 112 13.30 16.76 27.94
C SER A 112 13.12 18.28 28.08
N ASP A 113 11.97 18.81 27.65
CA ASP A 113 11.57 20.23 27.81
C ASP A 113 10.75 20.49 29.10
N LYS A 114 10.71 19.52 30.03
CA LYS A 114 10.12 19.66 31.38
C LYS A 114 11.18 19.45 32.45
#